data_AF-A0AAW2Q823-F1
#
_entry.id   AF-A0AAW2Q823-F1
#
_cell.length_a   1.000
_cell.length_b   1.000
_cell.length_c   1.000
_cell.angle_alpha   90.00
_cell.angle_beta   90.00
_cell.angle_gamma   90.00
#
_symmetry.space_group_name_H-M   'P 1'
#
loop_
_entity.id
_entity.type
_entity.pdbx_description
1 polymer ?
#
loop_
_entity_poly.entity_id
_entity_poly.type
_entity_poly.pdbx_seq_one_letter_code
_entity_poly.pdbx_strand_id
1 'polypeptide(L)'
;MPEPKKEHYNGMALNCEEAPLDVDIKDGGKVVVLNTKNLPLVGEVGLGADLVRLNGKAMCSPGFSCDSALQVTYIVRGSGRVQVVGVDGKRVLETTIKAGSLFIVPRFFVVSKIADPDGMDWFSISHYSNPVFTHLAGRTSVWKALSPEVLQAAFGSSRC
;
A
#
# COMPACT_ATOMS: atom_id res chain seq x y z
N MET A 1 6.56 23.58 24.31
CA MET A 1 6.64 22.18 24.78
C MET A 1 8.12 21.80 24.77
N PRO A 2 8.69 21.24 25.84
CA PRO A 2 10.10 20.80 25.81
C PRO A 2 10.29 19.70 24.75
N GLU A 3 11.46 19.67 24.12
CA GLU A 3 11.77 18.62 23.15
C GLU A 3 11.81 17.24 23.84
N PRO A 4 11.20 16.20 23.25
CA PRO A 4 11.28 14.85 23.77
C PRO A 4 12.73 14.34 23.79
N LYS A 5 13.13 13.64 24.87
CA LYS A 5 14.44 12.98 24.93
C LYS A 5 14.47 11.77 23.98
N LYS A 6 15.57 11.62 23.23
CA LYS A 6 15.83 10.48 22.32
C LYS A 6 15.60 9.11 22.95
N GLU A 7 16.03 8.96 24.18
CA GLU A 7 15.93 7.72 24.95
C GLU A 7 14.48 7.25 25.13
N HIS A 8 13.52 8.18 25.22
CA HIS A 8 12.12 7.84 25.49
C HIS A 8 11.39 7.23 24.29
N TYR A 9 11.90 7.45 23.08
CA TYR A 9 11.28 6.92 21.86
C TYR A 9 12.09 5.81 21.20
N ASN A 10 13.23 5.41 21.78
CA ASN A 10 13.98 4.26 21.31
C ASN A 10 13.16 2.98 21.44
N GLY A 11 12.97 2.24 20.35
CA GLY A 11 12.12 1.06 20.29
C GLY A 11 10.60 1.34 20.37
N MET A 12 10.19 2.60 20.51
CA MET A 12 8.78 3.01 20.60
C MET A 12 8.29 3.73 19.35
N ALA A 13 9.19 4.40 18.61
CA ALA A 13 8.85 5.12 17.39
C ALA A 13 9.84 4.81 16.27
N LEU A 14 9.33 4.80 15.04
CA LEU A 14 10.11 4.73 13.81
C LEU A 14 9.73 5.91 12.91
N ASN A 15 10.71 6.69 12.47
CA ASN A 15 10.49 7.70 11.44
C ASN A 15 10.45 7.05 10.05
N CYS A 16 9.25 6.86 9.50
CA CYS A 16 9.07 6.23 8.19
C CYS A 16 9.55 7.12 7.02
N GLU A 17 9.78 8.41 7.23
CA GLU A 17 10.31 9.29 6.18
C GLU A 17 11.82 9.11 5.95
N GLU A 18 12.54 8.71 7.01
CA GLU A 18 13.98 8.52 7.07
C GLU A 18 14.42 7.04 7.06
N ALA A 19 13.50 6.12 7.34
CA ALA A 19 13.78 4.69 7.35
C ALA A 19 14.23 4.16 5.97
N PRO A 20 15.00 3.05 5.94
CA PRO A 20 15.33 2.37 4.69
C PRO A 20 14.07 2.02 3.88
N LEU A 21 14.13 2.24 2.57
CA LEU A 21 13.01 1.99 1.66
C LEU A 21 12.89 0.49 1.35
N ASP A 22 11.69 -0.06 1.49
CA ASP A 22 11.35 -1.42 1.04
C ASP A 22 11.13 -1.45 -0.48
N VAL A 23 10.63 -0.34 -1.04
CA VAL A 23 10.43 -0.14 -2.47
C VAL A 23 10.89 1.25 -2.87
N ASP A 24 11.69 1.34 -3.94
CA ASP A 24 12.07 2.59 -4.59
C ASP A 24 12.02 2.42 -6.11
N ILE A 25 10.94 2.93 -6.71
CA ILE A 25 10.75 2.90 -8.16
C ILE A 25 10.95 4.31 -8.69
N LYS A 26 11.99 4.48 -9.53
CA LYS A 26 12.26 5.74 -10.22
C LYS A 26 11.01 6.24 -10.93
N ASP A 27 10.64 7.50 -10.68
CA ASP A 27 9.45 8.19 -11.20
C ASP A 27 8.09 7.54 -10.85
N GLY A 28 8.09 6.45 -10.07
CA GLY A 28 6.89 5.77 -9.59
C GLY A 28 6.54 6.17 -8.16
N GLY A 29 7.38 5.77 -7.21
CA GLY A 29 7.12 6.03 -5.79
C GLY A 29 8.01 5.21 -4.87
N LYS A 30 7.84 5.48 -3.57
CA LYS A 30 8.62 4.91 -2.48
C LYS A 30 7.71 4.31 -1.42
N VAL A 31 8.14 3.21 -0.82
CA VAL A 31 7.40 2.54 0.26
C VAL A 31 8.34 2.25 1.42
N VAL A 32 7.86 2.51 2.63
CA VAL A 32 8.41 1.99 3.88
C VAL A 32 7.31 1.20 4.58
N VAL A 33 7.61 -0.04 4.95
CA VAL A 33 6.72 -0.92 5.69
C VAL A 33 7.16 -0.97 7.15
N LEU A 34 6.30 -0.53 8.05
CA LEU A 34 6.46 -0.69 9.48
C LEU A 34 6.05 -2.11 9.89
N ASN A 35 6.99 -2.88 10.42
CA ASN A 35 6.79 -4.28 10.79
C ASN A 35 7.67 -4.67 12.00
N THR A 36 7.60 -5.93 12.43
CA THR A 36 8.31 -6.38 13.63
C THR A 36 9.84 -6.33 13.52
N LYS A 37 10.40 -6.17 12.32
CA LYS A 37 11.86 -6.08 12.13
C LYS A 37 12.40 -4.69 12.42
N ASN A 38 11.65 -3.64 12.11
CA ASN A 38 12.08 -2.25 12.30
C ASN A 38 11.43 -1.56 13.51
N LEU A 39 10.31 -2.09 14.02
CA LEU A 39 9.73 -1.68 15.29
C LEU A 39 9.10 -2.90 16.00
N PRO A 40 9.85 -3.66 16.81
CA PRO A 40 9.36 -4.90 17.43
C PRO A 40 8.06 -4.77 18.22
N LEU A 41 7.82 -3.59 18.83
CA LEU A 41 6.60 -3.26 19.57
C LEU A 41 5.32 -3.53 18.77
N VAL A 42 5.34 -3.36 17.44
CA VAL A 42 4.15 -3.57 16.60
C VAL A 42 3.72 -5.04 16.57
N GLY A 43 4.63 -5.95 16.91
CA GLY A 43 4.33 -7.37 17.14
C GLY A 43 3.49 -7.61 18.41
N GLU A 44 3.69 -6.82 19.46
CA GLU A 44 2.89 -6.90 20.69
C GLU A 44 1.49 -6.31 20.50
N VAL A 45 1.40 -5.20 19.75
CA VAL A 45 0.13 -4.53 19.45
C VAL A 45 -0.68 -5.27 18.38
N GLY A 46 -0.04 -6.11 17.57
CA GLY A 46 -0.68 -6.85 16.49
C GLY A 46 -1.04 -5.98 15.29
N LEU A 47 -0.39 -4.83 15.12
CA LEU A 47 -0.62 -3.89 14.03
C LEU A 47 0.64 -3.75 13.17
N GLY A 48 0.48 -3.43 11.90
CA GLY A 48 1.57 -3.07 11.00
C GLY A 48 1.16 -1.84 10.21
N ALA A 49 2.08 -1.24 9.48
CA ALA A 49 1.74 -0.07 8.68
C ALA A 49 2.63 0.09 7.45
N ASP A 50 2.24 1.00 6.56
CA ASP A 50 3.06 1.45 5.44
C ASP A 50 2.94 2.95 5.26
N LEU A 51 4.07 3.60 4.96
CA LEU A 51 4.11 4.92 4.37
C LEU A 51 4.44 4.76 2.88
N VAL A 52 3.53 5.24 2.02
CA VAL A 52 3.75 5.27 0.58
C VAL A 52 3.79 6.71 0.11
N ARG A 53 4.80 7.02 -0.71
CA ARG A 53 4.96 8.31 -1.38
C ARG A 53 4.94 8.09 -2.88
N LEU A 54 3.86 8.48 -3.54
CA LEU A 54 3.64 8.25 -4.96
C LEU A 54 3.94 9.55 -5.73
N ASN A 55 4.79 9.45 -6.75
CA ASN A 55 5.15 10.59 -7.58
C ASN A 55 3.97 11.05 -8.44
N GLY A 56 4.05 12.29 -8.94
CA GLY A 56 3.02 12.87 -9.77
C GLY A 56 2.65 12.00 -10.98
N LYS A 57 1.35 11.78 -11.20
CA LYS A 57 0.81 10.93 -12.28
C LYS A 57 1.19 9.44 -12.20
N ALA A 58 1.92 9.01 -11.17
CA ALA A 58 2.25 7.61 -10.98
C ALA A 58 1.04 6.84 -10.40
N MET A 59 1.10 5.51 -10.54
CA MET A 59 0.07 4.60 -10.06
C MET A 59 0.68 3.59 -9.09
N CYS A 60 0.01 3.39 -7.96
CA CYS A 60 0.13 2.17 -7.19
C CYS A 60 -0.73 1.10 -7.86
N SER A 61 -0.07 0.08 -8.43
CA SER A 61 -0.74 -0.96 -9.22
C SER A 61 -1.84 -1.64 -8.40
N PRO A 62 -2.93 -2.11 -9.05
CA PRO A 62 -4.00 -2.80 -8.35
C PRO A 62 -3.42 -3.94 -7.51
N GLY A 63 -3.75 -3.97 -6.23
CA GLY A 63 -3.24 -4.96 -5.30
C GLY A 63 -4.20 -5.19 -4.15
N PHE A 64 -3.97 -6.26 -3.42
CA PHE A 64 -4.73 -6.63 -2.22
C PHE A 64 -3.76 -7.17 -1.17
N SER A 65 -4.22 -7.20 0.08
CA SER A 65 -3.46 -7.84 1.16
C SER A 65 -3.74 -9.34 1.17
N CYS A 66 -2.67 -10.14 1.12
CA CYS A 66 -2.75 -11.60 1.06
C CYS A 66 -2.90 -12.25 2.44
N ASP A 67 -2.52 -11.53 3.48
CA ASP A 67 -2.68 -11.92 4.88
C ASP A 67 -4.10 -11.69 5.41
N SER A 68 -5.06 -11.30 4.57
CA SER A 68 -6.42 -10.93 5.00
C SER A 68 -6.42 -9.75 5.98
N ALA A 69 -5.50 -8.79 5.81
CA ALA A 69 -5.49 -7.52 6.53
C ALA A 69 -6.64 -6.61 6.06
N LEU A 70 -7.32 -5.97 7.02
CA LEU A 70 -8.04 -4.73 6.77
C LEU A 70 -7.01 -3.61 6.71
N GLN A 71 -7.16 -2.66 5.80
CA GLN A 71 -6.28 -1.49 5.73
C GLN A 71 -7.08 -0.22 5.99
N VAL A 72 -6.63 0.55 6.97
CA VAL A 72 -7.13 1.91 7.21
C VAL A 72 -6.12 2.87 6.61
N THR A 73 -6.48 3.54 5.52
CA THR A 73 -5.57 4.42 4.77
C THR A 73 -5.95 5.88 4.97
N TYR A 74 -4.99 6.68 5.42
CA TYR A 74 -5.09 8.13 5.58
C TYR A 74 -4.19 8.85 4.58
N ILE A 75 -4.74 9.78 3.80
CA ILE A 75 -3.97 10.57 2.84
C ILE A 75 -3.29 11.72 3.58
N VAL A 76 -1.97 11.72 3.58
CA VAL A 76 -1.13 12.67 4.30
C VAL A 76 -0.86 13.91 3.45
N ARG A 77 -0.56 13.73 2.16
CA ARG A 77 -0.20 14.82 1.24
C ARG A 77 -0.76 14.56 -0.16
N GLY A 78 -1.05 15.64 -0.87
CA GLY A 78 -1.44 15.58 -2.28
C GLY A 78 -2.85 15.07 -2.50
N SER A 79 -3.10 14.56 -3.70
CA SER A 79 -4.41 14.05 -4.11
C SER A 79 -4.28 13.04 -5.24
N GLY A 80 -5.36 12.31 -5.50
CA GLY A 80 -5.40 11.35 -6.59
C GLY A 80 -6.72 10.62 -6.66
N ARG A 81 -6.83 9.74 -7.65
CA ARG A 81 -7.98 8.85 -7.80
C ARG A 81 -7.73 7.53 -7.07
N VAL A 82 -8.71 7.10 -6.30
CA VAL A 82 -8.73 5.77 -5.66
C VAL A 82 -9.88 4.96 -6.25
N GLN A 83 -9.60 3.68 -6.53
CA GLN A 83 -10.61 2.70 -6.90
C GLN A 83 -10.48 1.47 -6.00
N VAL A 84 -11.62 1.00 -5.48
CA VAL A 84 -11.71 -0.24 -4.70
C VAL A 84 -12.74 -1.17 -5.34
N VAL A 85 -12.34 -2.43 -5.56
CA VAL A 85 -13.15 -3.48 -6.16
C VAL A 85 -13.32 -4.61 -5.14
N GLY A 86 -14.57 -5.00 -4.91
CA GLY A 86 -14.93 -6.11 -4.03
C GLY A 86 -14.63 -7.47 -4.65
N VAL A 87 -14.71 -8.52 -3.83
CA VAL A 87 -14.46 -9.91 -4.24
C VAL A 87 -15.45 -10.44 -5.27
N ASP A 88 -16.61 -9.80 -5.39
CA ASP A 88 -17.63 -10.07 -6.41
C ASP A 88 -17.35 -9.36 -7.75
N GLY A 89 -16.19 -8.69 -7.86
CA GLY A 89 -15.79 -7.92 -9.04
C GLY A 89 -16.48 -6.57 -9.17
N LYS A 90 -17.33 -6.16 -8.21
CA LYS A 90 -18.01 -4.87 -8.27
C LYS A 90 -17.13 -3.77 -7.69
N ARG A 91 -17.09 -2.63 -8.38
CA ARG A 91 -16.45 -1.41 -7.89
C ARG A 91 -17.30 -0.81 -6.76
N VAL A 92 -16.76 -0.83 -5.55
CA VAL A 92 -17.43 -0.33 -4.34
C VAL A 92 -17.04 1.09 -3.98
N LEU A 93 -15.88 1.56 -4.48
CA LEU A 93 -15.43 2.93 -4.33
C LEU A 93 -14.74 3.39 -5.61
N GLU A 94 -15.11 4.57 -6.08
CA GLU A 94 -14.30 5.35 -7.02
C GLU A 94 -14.48 6.82 -6.69
N THR A 95 -13.38 7.47 -6.30
CA THR A 95 -13.41 8.89 -5.98
C THR A 95 -12.03 9.51 -6.15
N THR A 96 -12.00 10.82 -6.33
CA THR A 96 -10.81 11.61 -6.04
C THR A 96 -10.72 11.82 -4.53
N ILE A 97 -9.54 11.61 -3.98
CA ILE A 97 -9.23 11.78 -2.57
C ILE A 97 -8.09 12.78 -2.42
N LYS A 98 -8.06 13.51 -1.30
CA LYS A 98 -7.04 14.53 -1.00
C LYS A 98 -6.53 14.39 0.42
N ALA A 99 -5.41 15.04 0.72
CA ALA A 99 -4.86 15.15 2.06
C ALA A 99 -5.93 15.47 3.11
N GLY A 100 -5.87 14.79 4.26
CA GLY A 100 -6.87 14.87 5.32
C GLY A 100 -8.02 13.87 5.21
N SER A 101 -8.09 13.09 4.13
CA SER A 101 -9.14 12.08 3.95
C SER A 101 -8.69 10.71 4.47
N LEU A 102 -9.65 9.94 4.99
CA LEU A 102 -9.47 8.56 5.44
C LEU A 102 -10.44 7.64 4.71
N PHE A 103 -9.97 6.47 4.31
CA PHE A 103 -10.82 5.40 3.79
C PHE A 103 -10.31 4.03 4.24
N ILE A 104 -11.19 3.03 4.15
CA ILE A 104 -10.89 1.67 4.57
C ILE A 104 -10.94 0.77 3.33
N VAL A 105 -9.94 -0.10 3.18
CA VAL A 105 -9.93 -1.18 2.19
C VAL A 105 -10.24 -2.48 2.93
N PRO A 106 -11.43 -3.07 2.71
CA PRO A 106 -11.79 -4.37 3.29
C PRO A 106 -10.83 -5.48 2.88
N ARG A 107 -10.79 -6.55 3.69
CA ARG A 107 -10.00 -7.74 3.41
C ARG A 107 -10.32 -8.30 2.02
N PHE A 108 -9.29 -8.69 1.28
CA PHE A 108 -9.37 -9.22 -0.09
C PHE A 108 -9.90 -8.26 -1.16
N PHE A 109 -10.18 -7.00 -0.82
CA PHE A 109 -10.59 -6.03 -1.82
C PHE A 109 -9.35 -5.54 -2.56
N VAL A 110 -9.50 -5.37 -3.87
CA VAL A 110 -8.44 -4.85 -4.71
C VAL A 110 -8.51 -3.33 -4.67
N VAL A 111 -7.40 -2.68 -4.37
CA VAL A 111 -7.29 -1.22 -4.39
C VAL A 111 -6.21 -0.79 -5.37
N SER A 112 -6.49 0.28 -6.12
CA SER A 112 -5.49 1.01 -6.90
C SER A 112 -5.62 2.50 -6.62
N LYS A 113 -4.48 3.19 -6.74
CA LYS A 113 -4.36 4.61 -6.49
C LYS A 113 -3.55 5.24 -7.62
N ILE A 114 -4.04 6.31 -8.22
CA ILE A 114 -3.32 7.11 -9.22
C ILE A 114 -3.16 8.51 -8.65
N ALA A 115 -1.92 8.99 -8.52
CA ALA A 115 -1.65 10.34 -8.04
C ALA A 115 -2.00 11.40 -9.10
N ASP A 116 -2.47 12.55 -8.63
CA ASP A 116 -2.52 13.77 -9.42
C ASP A 116 -1.09 14.30 -9.69
N PRO A 117 -0.90 15.36 -10.50
CA PRO A 117 0.44 15.83 -10.88
C PRO A 117 1.39 16.20 -9.74
N ASP A 118 0.86 16.58 -8.57
CA ASP A 118 1.67 16.98 -7.40
C ASP A 118 2.08 15.79 -6.50
N GLY A 119 1.68 14.57 -6.89
CA GLY A 119 1.92 13.35 -6.14
C GLY A 119 0.84 13.08 -5.08
N MET A 120 0.97 11.94 -4.41
CA MET A 120 0.06 11.53 -3.34
C MET A 120 0.80 10.65 -2.33
N ASP A 121 0.73 11.02 -1.06
CA ASP A 121 1.34 10.29 0.03
C ASP A 121 0.26 9.82 1.00
N TRP A 122 0.36 8.58 1.47
CA TRP A 122 -0.57 8.04 2.45
C TRP A 122 0.12 7.14 3.45
N PHE A 123 -0.50 7.05 4.61
CA PHE A 123 -0.14 6.10 5.65
C PHE A 123 -1.28 5.09 5.80
N SER A 124 -0.97 3.81 5.79
CA SER A 124 -1.97 2.76 6.03
C SER A 124 -1.63 1.98 7.28
N ILE A 125 -2.64 1.66 8.10
CA ILE A 125 -2.52 0.74 9.24
C ILE A 125 -3.23 -0.55 8.88
N SER A 126 -2.56 -1.67 9.14
CA SER A 126 -3.03 -3.03 8.92
C SER A 126 -3.16 -3.76 10.26
N HIS A 127 -4.17 -4.62 10.41
CA HIS A 127 -4.37 -5.43 11.62
C HIS A 127 -3.45 -6.66 11.73
N TYR A 128 -2.29 -6.61 11.08
CA TYR A 128 -1.23 -7.62 11.16
C TYR A 128 0.12 -6.93 11.25
N SER A 129 0.99 -7.44 12.13
CA SER A 129 2.31 -6.85 12.41
C SER A 129 3.35 -7.01 11.31
N ASN A 130 3.07 -7.83 10.30
CA ASN A 130 3.92 -8.06 9.14
C ASN A 130 3.06 -8.03 7.87
N PRO A 131 2.61 -6.85 7.44
CA PRO A 131 1.63 -6.75 6.36
C PRO A 131 2.23 -7.22 5.02
N VAL A 132 1.51 -8.11 4.34
CA VAL A 132 1.93 -8.66 3.03
C VAL A 132 0.96 -8.24 1.93
N PHE A 133 1.52 -7.55 0.93
CA PHE A 133 0.78 -7.07 -0.23
C PHE A 133 1.15 -7.87 -1.47
N THR A 134 0.18 -8.04 -2.36
CA THR A 134 0.40 -8.63 -3.67
C THR A 134 -0.20 -7.76 -4.75
N HIS A 135 0.48 -7.70 -5.90
CA HIS A 135 0.11 -6.86 -7.02
C HIS A 135 -0.46 -7.69 -8.17
N LEU A 136 -1.46 -7.12 -8.84
CA LEU A 136 -2.09 -7.65 -10.05
C LEU A 136 -1.53 -7.00 -11.32
N ALA A 137 -0.49 -6.18 -11.23
CA ALA A 137 0.23 -5.66 -12.38
C ALA A 137 1.68 -5.33 -12.01
N GLY A 138 2.55 -5.27 -13.02
CA GLY A 138 3.97 -4.98 -12.84
C GLY A 138 4.87 -6.21 -12.84
N ARG A 139 6.13 -6.01 -12.44
CA ARG A 139 7.20 -7.02 -12.53
C ARG A 139 7.01 -8.20 -11.57
N THR A 140 6.44 -7.95 -10.40
CA THR A 140 6.21 -8.92 -9.33
C THR A 140 4.74 -9.34 -9.25
N SER A 141 3.98 -9.19 -10.34
CA SER A 141 2.55 -9.49 -10.34
C SER A 141 2.26 -10.99 -10.34
N VAL A 142 1.11 -11.37 -9.77
CA VAL A 142 0.62 -12.76 -9.80
C VAL A 142 0.50 -13.31 -11.20
N TRP A 143 0.16 -12.47 -12.19
CA TRP A 143 0.02 -12.91 -13.57
C TRP A 143 1.33 -13.42 -14.15
N LYS A 144 2.47 -12.83 -13.78
CA LYS A 144 3.79 -13.30 -14.23
C LYS A 144 4.24 -14.60 -13.57
N ALA A 145 3.60 -15.00 -12.48
CA ALA A 145 3.85 -16.28 -11.83
C ALA A 145 3.02 -17.43 -12.46
N LEU A 146 1.99 -17.11 -13.26
CA LEU A 146 1.19 -18.10 -13.97
C LEU A 146 1.82 -18.44 -15.32
N SER A 147 1.56 -19.66 -15.81
CA SER A 147 2.04 -20.06 -17.14
C SER A 147 1.27 -19.30 -18.24
N PRO A 148 1.90 -19.07 -19.40
CA PRO A 148 1.22 -18.46 -20.54
C PRO A 148 -0.07 -19.17 -20.94
N GLU A 149 -0.11 -20.50 -20.85
CA GLU A 149 -1.27 -21.32 -21.19
C GLU A 149 -2.45 -21.07 -20.24
N VAL A 150 -2.19 -20.91 -18.94
CA VAL A 150 -3.22 -20.56 -17.95
C VAL A 150 -3.80 -19.18 -18.23
N LEU A 151 -2.94 -18.21 -18.55
CA LEU A 151 -3.39 -16.85 -18.89
C LEU A 151 -4.23 -16.84 -20.18
N GLN A 152 -3.81 -17.57 -21.21
CA GLN A 152 -4.55 -17.68 -22.47
C GLN A 152 -5.94 -18.30 -22.24
N ALA A 153 -6.01 -19.40 -21.50
CA ALA A 153 -7.27 -20.05 -21.18
C ALA A 153 -8.19 -19.15 -20.34
N ALA A 154 -7.64 -18.42 -19.36
CA ALA A 154 -8.41 -17.56 -18.47
C ALA A 154 -8.94 -16.29 -19.14
N PHE A 155 -8.15 -15.65 -20.02
CA PHE A 155 -8.49 -14.37 -20.64
C PHE A 155 -8.96 -14.48 -22.10
N GLY A 156 -8.95 -15.68 -22.68
CA GLY A 156 -9.31 -15.91 -24.09
C GLY A 156 -8.37 -15.18 -25.07
N SER A 157 -7.12 -14.93 -24.68
CA SER A 157 -6.13 -14.23 -25.50
C SER A 157 -5.25 -15.21 -26.26
N SER A 158 -4.74 -14.79 -27.44
CA SER A 158 -3.67 -15.49 -28.15
C SER A 158 -2.29 -15.13 -27.55
N ARG A 159 -1.26 -15.96 -27.78
CA ARG A 159 0.12 -15.68 -27.31
C ARG A 159 0.56 -14.26 -27.67
N CYS A 160 1.04 -13.51 -26.67
CA CYS A 160 1.86 -12.31 -26.86
C CYS A 160 3.33 -12.70 -26.94
#